data_AF-A0A8J7EXB3-F1
#
_entry.id   AF-A0A8J7EXB3-F1
#
_cell.length_a   1.000
_cell.length_b   1.000
_cell.length_c   1.000
_cell.angle_alpha   90.00
_cell.angle_beta   90.00
_cell.angle_gamma   90.00
#
_symmetry.space_group_name_H-M   'P 1'
#
loop_
_entity.id
_entity.type
_entity.pdbx_description
1 polymer ?
#
loop_
_entity_poly.entity_id
_entity_poly.type
_entity_poly.pdbx_seq_one_letter_code
_entity_poly.pdbx_strand_id
1 'polypeptide(L)'
;MPFSRDSTTDDNEPSEQEGNAPDHPPTSNALRSNQAQANLLCHRGWYLTQAGQYEQAIASFEQALELQPDCYYAALYKVVSLAMSGQFLKYCTRSNTRAKLAKDWLIILNFLKYRLFFLIGFIGVLAYGKGTWIESIKDALPIALSVGIIVLIAVDLWKNRSRIHFIWQTYFGCGILTYLRAIGIIVVTLQLYTFADHHALPFMRWGWADAVFGQPGNIIFQPFNLVEAYPEWGSHSLANSADIIRHSVALIHVAVSPSPALLEHTFLGTIATGLNSNTLKILTVVFVIAFWLLLLLGIPFWAMLEERIFRKGANTWRKIGIRSVQFGMVHLLVGIPLLGGFVLIVPGFLFACRYKYVRDRHWHKTKDSIRAEEMGVLASTADHASYNAILVTLLVGTLLLFPG
;
A
#
# COMPACT_ATOMS: atom_id res chain seq x y z
N MET A 1 -38.51 -75.58 56.51
CA MET A 1 -39.76 -74.80 56.39
C MET A 1 -39.47 -73.60 55.47
N PRO A 2 -40.37 -73.27 54.53
CA PRO A 2 -40.26 -73.81 53.16
C PRO A 2 -40.38 -72.75 52.03
N PHE A 3 -40.28 -73.25 50.78
CA PHE A 3 -40.63 -72.66 49.46
C PHE A 3 -39.66 -71.62 48.85
N SER A 4 -39.15 -71.73 47.61
CA SER A 4 -39.30 -72.71 46.52
C SER A 4 -38.44 -72.35 45.30
N ARG A 5 -37.75 -73.37 44.74
CA ARG A 5 -37.53 -73.78 43.31
C ARG A 5 -37.17 -72.75 42.22
N ASP A 6 -35.99 -72.89 41.61
CA ASP A 6 -35.68 -73.51 40.28
C ASP A 6 -35.74 -72.44 39.16
N SER A 7 -34.87 -72.33 38.15
CA SER A 7 -34.14 -73.33 37.37
C SER A 7 -33.23 -72.63 36.32
N THR A 8 -32.12 -73.32 35.95
CA THR A 8 -31.50 -73.44 34.59
C THR A 8 -30.89 -72.20 33.90
N THR A 9 -29.56 -72.05 33.85
CA THR A 9 -28.53 -72.55 32.87
C THR A 9 -28.36 -71.66 31.62
N ASP A 10 -27.08 -71.37 31.33
CA ASP A 10 -26.45 -71.05 30.03
C ASP A 10 -26.91 -69.73 29.35
N ASP A 11 -26.06 -68.83 28.83
CA ASP A 11 -24.74 -68.95 28.21
C ASP A 11 -23.88 -67.71 28.50
N ASN A 12 -22.57 -67.92 28.60
CA ASN A 12 -21.56 -66.92 28.85
C ASN A 12 -20.64 -66.87 27.62
N GLU A 13 -20.85 -65.92 26.70
CA GLU A 13 -19.84 -65.51 25.71
C GLU A 13 -19.98 -64.01 25.35
N PRO A 14 -18.88 -63.23 25.31
CA PRO A 14 -18.94 -61.79 25.14
C PRO A 14 -18.87 -61.39 23.66
N SER A 15 -19.87 -60.67 23.16
CA SER A 15 -19.81 -60.03 21.85
C SER A 15 -18.97 -58.75 21.89
N GLU A 16 -17.80 -58.85 21.26
CA GLU A 16 -17.06 -57.84 20.49
C GLU A 16 -17.47 -56.37 20.68
N GLN A 17 -16.64 -55.60 21.39
CA GLN A 17 -16.60 -54.15 21.25
C GLN A 17 -15.91 -53.79 19.93
N GLU A 18 -16.69 -53.65 18.87
CA GLU A 18 -16.27 -52.96 17.64
C GLU A 18 -15.89 -51.50 17.94
N GLY A 19 -14.75 -51.10 17.39
CA GLY A 19 -14.17 -49.78 17.56
C GLY A 19 -15.03 -48.68 16.93
N ASN A 20 -15.47 -47.72 17.75
CA ASN A 20 -15.99 -46.45 17.28
C ASN A 20 -14.86 -45.42 17.17
N ALA A 21 -14.22 -45.37 16.01
CA ALA A 21 -13.64 -44.11 15.54
C ALA A 21 -14.80 -43.17 15.18
N PRO A 22 -14.88 -41.94 15.71
CA PRO A 22 -16.00 -41.06 15.40
C PRO A 22 -15.82 -40.46 14.00
N ASP A 23 -16.36 -41.13 12.98
CA ASP A 23 -16.56 -40.61 11.61
C ASP A 23 -17.76 -39.64 11.52
N HIS A 24 -17.92 -38.76 12.50
CA HIS A 24 -18.93 -37.70 12.43
C HIS A 24 -18.30 -36.43 11.82
N PRO A 25 -18.82 -35.92 10.68
CA PRO A 25 -18.38 -34.63 10.17
C PRO A 25 -18.58 -33.57 11.27
N PRO A 26 -17.64 -32.62 11.43
CA PRO A 26 -17.67 -31.67 12.54
C PRO A 26 -19.01 -30.95 12.57
N THR A 27 -19.64 -30.93 13.75
CA THR A 27 -20.95 -30.29 13.94
C THR A 27 -20.90 -28.82 13.51
N SER A 28 -22.01 -28.28 13.01
CA SER A 28 -22.10 -26.88 12.56
C SER A 28 -21.67 -25.87 13.64
N ASN A 29 -21.87 -26.22 14.91
CA ASN A 29 -21.41 -25.43 16.06
C ASN A 29 -19.89 -25.53 16.28
N ALA A 30 -19.29 -26.72 16.13
CA ALA A 30 -17.83 -26.89 16.20
C ALA A 30 -17.12 -26.16 15.04
N LEU A 31 -17.67 -26.22 13.83
CA LEU A 31 -17.15 -25.47 12.67
C LEU A 31 -17.20 -23.95 12.90
N ARG A 32 -18.33 -23.44 13.42
CA ARG A 32 -18.47 -22.01 13.77
C ARG A 32 -17.50 -21.58 14.87
N SER A 33 -17.29 -22.43 15.87
CA SER A 33 -16.32 -22.19 16.95
C SER A 33 -14.88 -22.11 16.41
N ASN A 34 -14.49 -23.07 15.56
CA ASN A 34 -13.16 -23.09 14.93
C ASN A 34 -12.95 -21.87 14.03
N GLN A 35 -13.95 -21.47 13.26
CA GLN A 35 -13.88 -20.28 12.43
C GLN A 35 -13.73 -18.99 13.26
N ALA A 36 -14.50 -18.86 14.35
CA ALA A 36 -14.39 -17.71 15.25
C ALA A 36 -12.99 -17.64 15.90
N GLN A 37 -12.45 -18.79 16.33
CA GLN A 37 -11.12 -18.89 16.90
C GLN A 37 -10.01 -18.59 15.86
N ALA A 38 -10.14 -19.09 14.63
CA ALA A 38 -9.22 -18.79 13.53
C ALA A 38 -9.19 -17.28 13.23
N ASN A 39 -10.35 -16.62 13.21
CA ASN A 39 -10.44 -15.17 13.02
C ASN A 39 -9.74 -14.41 14.16
N LEU A 40 -9.92 -14.82 15.41
CA LEU A 40 -9.25 -14.21 16.56
C LEU A 40 -7.72 -14.34 16.46
N LEU A 41 -7.23 -15.52 16.07
CA LEU A 41 -5.80 -15.76 15.84
C LEU A 41 -5.26 -14.91 14.68
N CYS A 42 -6.04 -14.71 13.61
CA CYS A 42 -5.70 -13.80 12.53
C CYS A 42 -5.55 -12.36 13.01
N HIS A 43 -6.49 -11.86 13.81
CA HIS A 43 -6.41 -10.51 14.37
C HIS A 43 -5.21 -10.36 15.29
N ARG A 44 -4.97 -11.33 16.18
CA ARG A 44 -3.79 -11.36 17.05
C ARG A 44 -2.50 -11.32 16.22
N GLY A 45 -2.39 -12.19 15.22
CA GLY A 45 -1.25 -12.24 14.31
C GLY A 45 -1.01 -10.88 13.64
N TRP A 46 -2.06 -10.24 13.13
CA TRP A 46 -1.97 -8.92 12.51
C TRP A 46 -1.45 -7.86 13.47
N TYR A 47 -1.98 -7.78 14.70
CA TYR A 47 -1.48 -6.85 15.72
C TYR A 47 -0.01 -7.10 16.06
N LEU A 48 0.41 -8.37 16.16
CA LEU A 48 1.81 -8.74 16.40
C LEU A 48 2.73 -8.34 15.23
N THR A 49 2.27 -8.49 13.98
CA THR A 49 2.98 -8.00 12.79
C THR A 49 3.20 -6.49 12.86
N GLN A 50 2.16 -5.73 13.24
CA GLN A 50 2.26 -4.27 13.44
C GLN A 50 3.17 -3.88 14.61
N ALA A 51 3.24 -4.75 15.63
CA ALA A 51 4.13 -4.57 16.77
C ALA A 51 5.60 -4.94 16.48
N GLY A 52 5.91 -5.48 15.30
CA GLY A 52 7.25 -5.96 14.96
C GLY A 52 7.61 -7.34 15.54
N GLN A 53 6.64 -8.04 16.15
CA GLN A 53 6.80 -9.34 16.80
C GLN A 53 6.50 -10.48 15.82
N TYR A 54 7.27 -10.57 14.74
CA TYR A 54 6.96 -11.44 13.59
C TYR A 54 6.95 -12.93 13.92
N GLU A 55 7.82 -13.40 14.81
CA GLU A 55 7.88 -14.81 15.18
C GLU A 55 6.55 -15.26 15.84
N GLN A 56 6.02 -14.43 16.74
CA GLN A 56 4.73 -14.69 17.40
C GLN A 56 3.56 -14.50 16.43
N ALA A 57 3.67 -13.55 15.49
CA ALA A 57 2.68 -13.34 14.44
C ALA A 57 2.58 -14.58 13.54
N ILE A 58 3.71 -15.11 13.07
CA ILE A 58 3.79 -16.32 12.24
C ILE A 58 3.13 -17.50 12.97
N ALA A 59 3.47 -17.71 14.25
CA ALA A 59 2.86 -18.78 15.04
C ALA A 59 1.32 -18.64 15.15
N SER A 60 0.83 -17.41 15.33
CA SER A 60 -0.61 -17.14 15.38
C SER A 60 -1.30 -17.45 14.04
N PHE A 61 -0.67 -17.12 12.92
CA PHE A 61 -1.20 -17.46 11.60
C PHE A 61 -1.12 -18.96 11.29
N GLU A 62 -0.09 -19.65 11.75
CA GLU A 62 0.00 -21.11 11.61
C GLU A 62 -1.13 -21.80 12.37
N GLN A 63 -1.41 -21.39 13.61
CA GLN A 63 -2.56 -21.90 14.37
C GLN A 63 -3.90 -21.58 13.69
N ALA A 64 -4.04 -20.38 13.11
CA ALA A 64 -5.25 -20.03 12.34
C ALA A 64 -5.44 -20.93 11.11
N LEU A 65 -4.36 -21.28 10.42
CA LEU A 65 -4.38 -22.19 9.26
C LEU A 65 -4.61 -23.66 9.64
N GLU A 66 -4.27 -24.05 10.87
CA GLU A 66 -4.62 -25.37 11.40
C GLU A 66 -6.13 -25.49 11.65
N LEU A 67 -6.77 -24.44 12.17
CA LEU A 67 -8.21 -24.39 12.40
C LEU A 67 -9.03 -24.17 11.12
N GLN A 68 -8.49 -23.37 10.20
CA GLN A 68 -9.12 -23.06 8.92
C GLN A 68 -8.07 -23.09 7.79
N PRO A 69 -7.88 -24.26 7.14
CA PRO A 69 -6.85 -24.45 6.12
C PRO A 69 -6.92 -23.51 4.91
N ASP A 70 -8.11 -23.02 4.56
CA ASP A 70 -8.32 -22.13 3.40
C ASP A 70 -8.40 -20.64 3.79
N CYS A 71 -7.93 -20.29 4.99
CA CYS A 71 -7.93 -18.90 5.45
C CYS A 71 -6.89 -18.06 4.68
N TYR A 72 -7.34 -17.39 3.61
CA TYR A 72 -6.54 -16.46 2.80
C TYR A 72 -5.82 -15.42 3.65
N TYR A 73 -6.52 -14.83 4.64
CA TYR A 73 -5.96 -13.79 5.49
C TYR A 73 -4.75 -14.32 6.28
N ALA A 74 -4.88 -15.49 6.91
CA ALA A 74 -3.78 -16.10 7.65
C ALA A 74 -2.59 -16.44 6.75
N ALA A 75 -2.84 -17.04 5.58
CA ALA A 75 -1.79 -17.37 4.61
C ALA A 75 -1.04 -16.12 4.14
N LEU A 76 -1.76 -15.08 3.72
CA LEU A 76 -1.18 -13.81 3.26
C LEU A 76 -0.31 -13.16 4.34
N TYR A 77 -0.86 -12.95 5.54
CA TYR A 77 -0.12 -12.24 6.58
C TYR A 77 1.00 -13.06 7.21
N LYS A 78 0.94 -14.40 7.12
CA LYS A 78 2.09 -15.27 7.40
C LYS A 78 3.23 -15.03 6.41
N VAL A 79 2.94 -15.03 5.11
CA VAL A 79 3.94 -14.74 4.06
C VAL A 79 4.54 -13.36 4.24
N VAL A 80 3.71 -12.34 4.50
CA VAL A 80 4.16 -10.98 4.80
C VAL A 80 5.05 -10.97 6.04
N SER A 81 4.68 -11.66 7.12
CA SER A 81 5.48 -11.71 8.35
C SER A 81 6.80 -12.46 8.17
N LEU A 82 6.84 -13.50 7.32
CA LEU A 82 8.07 -14.19 6.92
C LEU A 82 9.01 -13.29 6.11
N ALA A 83 8.45 -12.50 5.19
CA ALA A 83 9.22 -11.51 4.43
C ALA A 83 9.78 -10.45 5.39
N MET A 84 8.93 -9.84 6.20
CA MET A 84 9.29 -8.77 7.12
C MET A 84 10.33 -9.22 8.16
N SER A 85 10.22 -10.44 8.68
CA SER A 85 11.23 -11.01 9.61
C SER A 85 12.58 -11.34 8.95
N GLY A 86 12.65 -11.37 7.61
CA GLY A 86 13.83 -11.83 6.87
C GLY A 86 14.00 -13.35 6.87
N GLN A 87 12.99 -14.09 7.33
CA GLN A 87 13.01 -15.56 7.41
C GLN A 87 12.49 -16.24 6.14
N PHE A 88 11.88 -15.49 5.22
CA PHE A 88 11.30 -16.01 3.99
C PHE A 88 12.23 -16.95 3.21
N LEU A 89 13.45 -16.52 2.91
CA LEU A 89 14.45 -17.35 2.20
C LEU A 89 14.73 -18.67 2.95
N LYS A 90 14.91 -18.61 4.27
CA LYS A 90 15.14 -19.81 5.12
C LYS A 90 13.94 -20.77 5.06
N TYR A 91 12.72 -20.22 5.03
CA TYR A 91 11.48 -21.00 4.90
C TYR A 91 11.36 -21.66 3.52
N CYS A 92 11.77 -20.97 2.46
CA CYS A 92 11.79 -21.50 1.09
C CYS A 92 12.81 -22.62 0.90
N THR A 93 13.98 -22.53 1.55
CA THR A 93 15.09 -23.50 1.35
C THR A 93 14.91 -24.81 2.11
N ARG A 94 14.15 -24.82 3.21
CA ARG A 94 13.96 -26.01 4.05
C ARG A 94 12.81 -26.87 3.52
N SER A 95 13.05 -28.16 3.30
CA SER A 95 12.09 -29.08 2.65
C SER A 95 10.72 -29.12 3.35
N ASN A 96 10.69 -29.25 4.68
CA ASN A 96 9.46 -29.34 5.46
C ASN A 96 8.61 -28.06 5.46
N THR A 97 9.23 -26.88 5.42
CA THR A 97 8.53 -25.59 5.39
C THR A 97 8.21 -25.13 3.98
N ARG A 98 8.99 -25.54 2.97
CA ARG A 98 8.75 -25.23 1.56
C ARG A 98 7.39 -25.73 1.10
N ALA A 99 7.00 -26.95 1.49
CA ALA A 99 5.69 -27.50 1.17
C ALA A 99 4.54 -26.70 1.81
N LYS A 100 4.69 -26.31 3.08
CA LYS A 100 3.72 -25.43 3.77
C LYS A 100 3.60 -24.08 3.04
N LEU A 101 4.73 -23.47 2.69
CA LEU A 101 4.75 -22.20 1.96
C LEU A 101 4.12 -22.31 0.56
N ALA A 102 4.34 -23.42 -0.14
CA ALA A 102 3.68 -23.67 -1.42
C ALA A 102 2.15 -23.76 -1.27
N LYS A 103 1.66 -24.40 -0.19
CA LYS A 103 0.24 -24.42 0.16
C LYS A 103 -0.29 -23.02 0.48
N ASP A 104 0.43 -22.25 1.29
CA ASP A 104 0.07 -20.86 1.60
C ASP A 104 -0.04 -20.01 0.31
N TRP A 105 0.91 -20.15 -0.61
CA TRP A 105 0.85 -19.48 -1.92
C TRP A 105 -0.33 -19.93 -2.76
N LEU A 106 -0.66 -21.22 -2.78
CA LEU A 106 -1.83 -21.72 -3.51
C LEU A 106 -3.12 -21.10 -2.98
N ILE A 107 -3.28 -20.99 -1.66
CA ILE A 107 -4.44 -20.34 -1.02
C ILE A 107 -4.51 -18.86 -1.45
N ILE A 108 -3.38 -18.15 -1.38
CA ILE A 108 -3.27 -16.75 -1.80
C ILE A 108 -3.64 -16.57 -3.27
N LEU A 109 -3.05 -17.38 -4.15
CA LEU A 109 -3.27 -17.32 -5.58
C LEU A 109 -4.70 -17.70 -5.96
N ASN A 110 -5.29 -18.72 -5.33
CA ASN A 110 -6.68 -19.10 -5.60
C ASN A 110 -7.66 -17.98 -5.23
N PHE A 111 -7.44 -17.32 -4.10
CA PHE A 111 -8.25 -16.16 -3.71
C PHE A 111 -8.06 -14.97 -4.66
N LEU A 112 -6.82 -14.75 -5.13
CA LEU A 112 -6.48 -13.63 -6.01
C LEU A 112 -6.69 -13.92 -7.51
N LYS A 113 -6.85 -15.18 -7.92
CA LYS A 113 -6.78 -15.64 -9.33
C LYS A 113 -7.63 -14.78 -10.25
N TYR A 114 -8.93 -14.66 -9.95
CA TYR A 114 -9.84 -13.90 -10.80
C TYR A 114 -9.60 -12.39 -10.73
N ARG A 115 -9.11 -11.89 -9.58
CA ARG A 115 -8.75 -10.47 -9.42
C ARG A 115 -7.51 -10.11 -10.23
N LEU A 116 -6.49 -10.96 -10.20
CA LEU A 116 -5.27 -10.80 -10.99
C LEU A 116 -5.55 -10.98 -12.47
N PHE A 117 -6.33 -11.98 -12.85
CA PHE A 117 -6.73 -12.18 -14.24
C PHE A 117 -7.49 -10.97 -14.79
N PHE A 118 -8.47 -10.46 -14.03
CA PHE A 118 -9.18 -9.23 -14.38
C PHE A 118 -8.24 -8.03 -14.46
N LEU A 119 -7.36 -7.84 -13.47
CA LEU A 119 -6.42 -6.72 -13.43
C LEU A 119 -5.45 -6.74 -14.62
N ILE A 120 -4.85 -7.89 -14.92
CA ILE A 120 -3.93 -8.06 -16.06
C ILE A 120 -4.68 -7.84 -17.37
N GLY A 121 -5.88 -8.40 -17.51
CA GLY A 121 -6.73 -8.17 -18.68
C GLY A 121 -7.09 -6.70 -18.85
N PHE A 122 -7.48 -6.03 -17.76
CA PHE A 122 -7.80 -4.61 -17.74
C PHE A 122 -6.60 -3.74 -18.11
N ILE A 123 -5.43 -3.98 -17.51
CA ILE A 123 -4.18 -3.29 -17.89
C ILE A 123 -3.83 -3.56 -19.35
N GLY A 124 -3.99 -4.79 -19.85
CA GLY A 124 -3.74 -5.11 -21.25
C GLY A 124 -4.66 -4.35 -22.21
N VAL A 125 -5.96 -4.24 -21.87
CA VAL A 125 -6.93 -3.44 -22.62
C VAL A 125 -6.56 -1.96 -22.58
N LEU A 126 -6.14 -1.42 -21.44
CA LEU A 126 -5.70 -0.03 -21.34
C LEU A 126 -4.39 0.22 -22.08
N ALA A 127 -3.42 -0.70 -22.02
CA ALA A 127 -2.13 -0.49 -22.65
C ALA A 127 -2.19 -0.60 -24.19
N TYR A 128 -3.01 -1.51 -24.72
CA TYR A 128 -2.99 -1.86 -26.15
C TYR A 128 -4.33 -1.70 -26.88
N GLY A 129 -5.41 -1.52 -26.14
CA GLY A 129 -6.74 -1.37 -26.71
C GLY A 129 -6.87 -0.07 -27.51
N LYS A 130 -7.64 -0.14 -28.60
CA LYS A 130 -7.97 0.98 -29.49
C LYS A 130 -9.48 1.12 -29.59
N GLY A 131 -9.95 2.35 -29.72
CA GLY A 131 -11.36 2.67 -29.93
C GLY A 131 -11.86 3.73 -28.96
N THR A 132 -12.95 4.40 -29.34
CA THR A 132 -13.48 5.59 -28.63
C THR A 132 -13.78 5.34 -27.15
N TRP A 133 -14.30 4.16 -26.81
CA TRP A 133 -14.57 3.77 -25.42
C TRP A 133 -13.30 3.53 -24.60
N ILE A 134 -12.24 2.98 -25.22
CA ILE A 134 -10.99 2.69 -24.52
C ILE A 134 -10.21 3.99 -24.26
N GLU A 135 -10.15 4.87 -25.26
CA GLU A 135 -9.56 6.21 -25.10
C GLU A 135 -10.32 7.01 -24.04
N SER A 136 -11.65 6.99 -24.06
CA SER A 136 -12.48 7.58 -23.00
C SER A 136 -12.13 7.09 -21.59
N ILE A 137 -11.86 5.78 -21.42
CA ILE A 137 -11.46 5.24 -20.11
C ILE A 137 -10.05 5.68 -19.73
N LYS A 138 -9.10 5.69 -20.68
CA LYS A 138 -7.73 6.18 -20.45
C LYS A 138 -7.74 7.64 -20.01
N ASP A 139 -8.60 8.47 -20.60
CA ASP A 139 -8.74 9.88 -20.25
C ASP A 139 -9.39 10.07 -18.86
N ALA A 140 -10.41 9.26 -18.54
CA ALA A 140 -11.12 9.36 -17.26
C ALA A 140 -10.32 8.83 -16.06
N LEU A 141 -9.46 7.83 -16.27
CA LEU A 141 -8.81 7.09 -15.20
C LEU A 141 -7.86 7.95 -14.33
N PRO A 142 -6.97 8.80 -14.90
CA PRO A 142 -6.16 9.74 -14.13
C PRO A 142 -7.00 10.68 -13.25
N ILE A 143 -8.14 11.15 -13.76
CA ILE A 143 -9.07 12.03 -13.03
C ILE A 143 -9.69 11.27 -11.86
N ALA A 144 -10.22 10.07 -12.12
CA ALA A 144 -10.82 9.23 -11.08
C ALA A 144 -9.82 8.89 -9.96
N LEU A 145 -8.57 8.56 -10.32
CA LEU A 145 -7.50 8.31 -9.37
C LEU A 145 -7.14 9.57 -8.57
N SER A 146 -7.07 10.73 -9.23
CA SER A 146 -6.78 12.00 -8.58
C SER A 146 -7.84 12.37 -7.55
N VAL A 147 -9.12 12.25 -7.90
CA VAL A 147 -10.25 12.43 -6.97
C VAL A 147 -10.14 11.41 -5.82
N GLY A 148 -9.84 10.15 -6.13
CA GLY A 148 -9.64 9.10 -5.14
C GLY A 148 -8.53 9.43 -4.12
N ILE A 149 -7.39 9.95 -4.59
CA ILE A 149 -6.26 10.35 -3.74
C ILE A 149 -6.65 11.53 -2.84
N ILE A 150 -7.31 12.55 -3.40
CA ILE A 150 -7.77 13.72 -2.64
C ILE A 150 -8.74 13.28 -1.53
N VAL A 151 -9.72 12.44 -1.86
CA VAL A 151 -10.67 11.87 -0.90
C VAL A 151 -9.94 11.03 0.15
N LEU A 152 -8.95 10.24 -0.25
CA LEU A 152 -8.18 9.41 0.67
C LEU A 152 -7.41 10.28 1.69
N ILE A 153 -6.74 11.34 1.23
CA ILE A 153 -6.05 12.28 2.12
C ILE A 153 -7.06 12.96 3.05
N ALA A 154 -8.19 13.44 2.53
CA ALA A 154 -9.22 14.09 3.34
C ALA A 154 -9.81 13.16 4.41
N VAL A 155 -10.09 11.90 4.07
CA VAL A 155 -10.58 10.88 5.00
C VAL A 155 -9.52 10.57 6.06
N ASP A 156 -8.25 10.46 5.69
CA ASP A 156 -7.17 10.18 6.63
C ASP A 156 -6.95 11.34 7.61
N LEU A 157 -6.98 12.59 7.12
CA LEU A 157 -6.95 13.80 7.95
C LEU A 157 -8.16 13.85 8.90
N TRP A 158 -9.35 13.52 8.42
CA TRP A 158 -10.55 13.49 9.27
C TRP A 158 -10.46 12.42 10.37
N LYS A 159 -10.00 11.21 10.02
CA LYS A 159 -9.77 10.12 11.00
C LYS A 159 -8.73 10.51 12.05
N ASN A 160 -7.69 11.23 11.65
CA ASN A 160 -6.60 11.66 12.52
C ASN A 160 -6.75 13.11 13.03
N ARG A 161 -7.95 13.71 12.97
CA ARG A 161 -8.19 15.12 13.35
C ARG A 161 -7.76 15.47 14.78
N SER A 162 -7.84 14.51 15.72
CA SER A 162 -7.38 14.69 17.10
C SER A 162 -5.84 14.72 17.23
N ARG A 163 -5.12 14.32 16.17
CA ARG A 163 -3.66 14.25 16.09
C ARG A 163 -3.08 15.30 15.15
N ILE A 164 -3.82 16.33 14.73
CA ILE A 164 -3.29 17.38 13.84
C ILE A 164 -2.04 18.06 14.43
N HIS A 165 -1.95 18.16 15.76
CA HIS A 165 -0.74 18.65 16.43
C HIS A 165 0.53 17.85 16.06
N PHE A 166 0.40 16.58 15.67
CA PHE A 166 1.51 15.77 15.17
C PHE A 166 2.13 16.33 13.89
N ILE A 167 1.33 16.91 12.98
CA ILE A 167 1.84 17.58 11.77
C ILE A 167 2.75 18.74 12.18
N TRP A 168 2.28 19.57 13.12
CA TRP A 168 3.05 20.70 13.64
C TRP A 168 4.35 20.24 14.30
N GLN A 169 4.30 19.21 15.14
CA GLN A 169 5.50 18.64 15.77
C GLN A 169 6.49 18.07 14.75
N THR A 170 5.99 17.46 13.67
CA THR A 170 6.82 16.83 12.64
C THR A 170 7.62 17.87 11.87
N TYR A 171 6.98 18.95 11.43
CA TYR A 171 7.66 20.02 10.68
C TYR A 171 8.36 21.02 11.59
N PHE A 172 7.66 21.58 12.56
CA PHE A 172 8.14 22.71 13.34
C PHE A 172 8.70 22.33 14.72
N GLY A 173 8.41 21.12 15.20
CA GLY A 173 9.00 20.60 16.45
C GLY A 173 10.43 20.09 16.29
N CYS A 174 10.93 20.00 15.06
CA CYS A 174 12.27 19.52 14.74
C CYS A 174 13.23 20.68 14.46
N GLY A 175 14.47 20.58 14.96
CA GLY A 175 15.50 21.59 14.67
C GLY A 175 15.96 21.57 13.20
N ILE A 176 16.63 22.64 12.77
CA ILE A 176 17.14 22.84 11.40
C ILE A 176 17.95 21.65 10.86
N LEU A 177 18.62 20.89 11.73
CA LEU A 177 19.37 19.70 11.36
C LEU A 177 18.51 18.63 10.66
N THR A 178 17.21 18.54 10.96
CA THR A 178 16.30 17.61 10.27
C THR A 178 16.16 17.98 8.80
N TYR A 179 15.99 19.26 8.49
CA TYR A 179 15.91 19.77 7.12
C TYR A 179 17.25 19.62 6.39
N LEU A 180 18.38 19.91 7.05
CA LEU A 180 19.70 19.69 6.44
C LEU A 180 19.96 18.21 6.11
N ARG A 181 19.55 17.28 6.99
CA ARG A 181 19.60 15.85 6.70
C ARG A 181 18.69 15.48 5.52
N ALA A 182 17.45 15.96 5.52
CA ALA A 182 16.51 15.71 4.43
C ALA A 182 17.06 16.19 3.08
N ILE A 183 17.62 17.40 3.01
CA ILE A 183 18.29 17.92 1.81
C ILE A 183 19.47 17.03 1.41
N GLY A 184 20.32 16.63 2.36
CA GLY A 184 21.42 15.71 2.08
C GLY A 184 20.96 14.38 1.49
N ILE A 185 19.87 13.82 2.03
CA ILE A 185 19.25 12.59 1.50
C ILE A 185 18.71 12.82 0.09
N ILE A 186 18.04 13.96 -0.18
CA ILE A 186 17.57 14.32 -1.54
C ILE A 186 18.73 14.38 -2.52
N VAL A 187 19.81 15.09 -2.19
CA VAL A 187 20.99 15.20 -3.06
C VAL A 187 21.56 13.81 -3.37
N VAL A 188 21.74 12.95 -2.36
CA VAL A 188 22.24 11.59 -2.56
C VAL A 188 21.29 10.77 -3.44
N THR A 189 19.98 10.83 -3.18
CA THR A 189 18.98 10.07 -3.95
C THR A 189 18.95 10.51 -5.41
N LEU A 190 18.97 11.82 -5.69
CA LEU A 190 18.95 12.35 -7.05
C LEU A 190 20.23 12.00 -7.80
N GLN A 191 21.41 12.16 -7.19
CA GLN A 191 22.68 11.78 -7.80
C GLN A 191 22.74 10.28 -8.10
N LEU A 192 22.27 9.45 -7.17
CA LEU A 192 22.18 8.02 -7.37
C LEU A 192 21.21 7.67 -8.50
N TYR A 193 20.06 8.35 -8.58
CA TYR A 193 19.10 8.15 -9.67
C TYR A 193 19.73 8.49 -11.02
N THR A 194 20.35 9.67 -11.15
CA THR A 194 21.01 10.09 -12.40
C THR A 194 22.10 9.11 -12.82
N PHE A 195 22.93 8.68 -11.88
CA PHE A 195 23.95 7.66 -12.14
C PHE A 195 23.33 6.32 -12.57
N ALA A 196 22.33 5.84 -11.83
CA ALA A 196 21.70 4.57 -12.09
C ALA A 196 20.95 4.57 -13.43
N ASP A 197 20.28 5.68 -13.78
CA ASP A 197 19.61 5.84 -15.07
C ASP A 197 20.62 5.75 -16.22
N HIS A 198 21.76 6.45 -16.14
CA HIS A 198 22.78 6.41 -17.18
C HIS A 198 23.27 4.97 -17.51
N HIS A 199 23.25 4.07 -16.53
CA HIS A 199 23.64 2.67 -16.68
C HIS A 199 22.48 1.68 -16.77
N ALA A 200 21.23 2.15 -16.65
CA ALA A 200 20.07 1.29 -16.58
C ALA A 200 19.75 0.64 -17.93
N LEU A 201 19.46 -0.65 -17.89
CA LEU A 201 18.88 -1.36 -19.03
C LEU A 201 17.45 -0.85 -19.29
N PRO A 202 16.95 -0.85 -20.55
CA PRO A 202 15.65 -0.27 -20.88
C PRO A 202 14.48 -0.80 -20.03
N PHE A 203 14.47 -2.10 -19.72
CA PHE A 203 13.41 -2.70 -18.91
C PHE A 203 13.37 -2.19 -17.46
N MET A 204 14.46 -1.62 -16.94
CA MET A 204 14.50 -1.10 -15.57
C MET A 204 13.78 0.25 -15.45
N ARG A 205 13.62 0.96 -16.57
CA ARG A 205 12.84 2.21 -16.62
C ARG A 205 11.34 1.96 -16.67
N TRP A 206 10.93 0.70 -16.84
CA TRP A 206 9.52 0.35 -16.94
C TRP A 206 8.85 0.34 -15.57
N GLY A 207 7.76 1.09 -15.45
CA GLY A 207 6.72 0.97 -14.43
C GLY A 207 5.38 0.56 -15.06
N TRP A 208 4.55 -0.13 -14.29
CA TRP A 208 3.20 -0.49 -14.77
C TRP A 208 2.31 0.75 -14.94
N ALA A 209 2.55 1.82 -14.16
CA ALA A 209 1.87 3.09 -14.29
C ALA A 209 2.14 3.72 -15.65
N ASP A 210 3.38 3.65 -16.15
CA ASP A 210 3.79 4.17 -17.45
C ASP A 210 2.99 3.51 -18.58
N ALA A 211 2.73 2.21 -18.48
CA ALA A 211 1.95 1.46 -19.46
C ALA A 211 0.45 1.85 -19.47
N VAL A 212 -0.06 2.41 -18.38
CA VAL A 212 -1.47 2.77 -18.22
C VAL A 212 -1.71 4.26 -18.47
N PHE A 213 -0.80 5.13 -18.01
CA PHE A 213 -0.94 6.58 -18.02
C PHE A 213 -0.05 7.28 -19.05
N GLY A 214 0.88 6.56 -19.69
CA GLY A 214 1.81 7.13 -20.67
C GLY A 214 2.88 8.04 -20.07
N GLN A 215 2.88 8.24 -18.74
CA GLN A 215 3.87 9.03 -18.03
C GLN A 215 4.52 8.23 -16.90
N PRO A 216 5.85 8.32 -16.72
CA PRO A 216 6.53 7.68 -15.62
C PRO A 216 6.17 8.36 -14.30
N GLY A 217 5.82 7.60 -13.28
CA GLY A 217 5.66 8.21 -11.96
C GLY A 217 4.82 7.47 -10.93
N ASN A 218 4.88 8.03 -9.73
CA ASN A 218 4.07 7.59 -8.59
C ASN A 218 2.62 8.07 -8.77
N ILE A 219 1.66 7.16 -8.62
CA ILE A 219 0.22 7.43 -8.75
C ILE A 219 -0.24 8.56 -7.82
N ILE A 220 0.43 8.76 -6.68
CA ILE A 220 0.14 9.88 -5.77
C ILE A 220 0.22 11.25 -6.44
N PHE A 221 1.02 11.37 -7.51
CA PHE A 221 1.24 12.62 -8.25
C PHE A 221 0.32 12.78 -9.47
N GLN A 222 -0.62 11.85 -9.71
CA GLN A 222 -1.61 11.99 -10.78
C GLN A 222 -2.36 13.33 -10.75
N PRO A 223 -2.74 13.91 -9.58
CA PRO A 223 -3.33 15.24 -9.55
C PRO A 223 -2.43 16.34 -10.15
N PHE A 224 -1.11 16.22 -10.05
CA PHE A 224 -0.18 17.16 -10.70
C PHE A 224 -0.07 16.88 -12.20
N ASN A 225 -0.02 15.62 -12.62
CA ASN A 225 0.11 15.26 -14.04
C ASN A 225 -1.11 15.70 -14.89
N LEU A 226 -2.30 15.77 -14.28
CA LEU A 226 -3.49 16.35 -14.93
C LEU A 226 -3.27 17.80 -15.40
N VAL A 227 -2.32 18.51 -14.81
CA VAL A 227 -1.97 19.89 -15.17
C VAL A 227 -1.03 19.93 -16.37
N GLU A 228 -0.03 19.05 -16.42
CA GLU A 228 0.90 18.94 -17.56
C GLU A 228 0.20 18.48 -18.85
N ALA A 229 -0.91 17.73 -18.73
CA ALA A 229 -1.72 17.32 -19.88
C ALA A 229 -2.46 18.48 -20.59
N TYR A 230 -2.39 19.73 -20.08
CA TYR A 230 -2.93 20.91 -20.76
C TYR A 230 -1.91 21.55 -21.73
N PRO A 231 -2.13 21.48 -23.05
CA PRO A 231 -1.17 21.90 -24.09
C PRO A 231 -1.00 23.43 -24.23
N GLU A 232 -1.52 24.24 -23.31
CA GLU A 232 -1.33 25.70 -23.37
C GLU A 232 -0.07 26.20 -22.66
N TRP A 233 0.70 25.28 -22.08
CA TRP A 233 1.96 25.58 -21.41
C TRP A 233 3.15 25.44 -22.39
N GLY A 234 2.98 24.66 -23.49
CA GLY A 234 3.92 24.56 -24.62
C GLY A 234 3.19 24.44 -25.97
N SER A 235 3.61 25.20 -26.98
CA SER A 235 2.88 25.47 -28.22
C SER A 235 2.41 24.24 -29.02
N HIS A 236 1.15 23.79 -28.89
CA HIS A 236 0.37 23.17 -29.97
C HIS A 236 -1.15 23.25 -29.71
N SER A 237 -1.84 24.03 -30.56
CA SER A 237 -3.27 23.94 -30.93
C SER A 237 -4.33 23.76 -29.81
N LEU A 238 -5.01 24.89 -29.51
CA LEU A 238 -6.21 25.09 -28.68
C LEU A 238 -7.44 24.20 -28.96
N ALA A 239 -7.38 23.29 -29.93
CA ALA A 239 -8.49 22.38 -30.24
C ALA A 239 -8.63 21.25 -29.18
N ASN A 240 -7.53 20.76 -28.63
CA ASN A 240 -7.52 19.52 -27.83
C ASN A 240 -7.86 19.71 -26.34
N SER A 241 -7.57 20.88 -25.75
CA SER A 241 -7.78 21.14 -24.32
C SER A 241 -9.26 21.31 -23.96
N ALA A 242 -10.03 21.98 -24.82
CA ALA A 242 -11.48 22.05 -24.68
C ALA A 242 -12.13 20.68 -24.92
N ASP A 243 -11.55 19.85 -25.79
CA ASP A 243 -12.06 18.51 -26.07
C ASP A 243 -11.79 17.53 -24.91
N ILE A 244 -10.67 17.62 -24.18
CA ILE A 244 -10.39 16.78 -23.01
C ILE A 244 -11.33 17.11 -21.85
N ILE A 245 -11.60 18.38 -21.56
CA ILE A 245 -12.61 18.76 -20.55
C ILE A 245 -14.01 18.35 -21.02
N ARG A 246 -14.35 18.56 -22.30
CA ARG A 246 -15.63 18.10 -22.88
C ARG A 246 -15.80 16.59 -22.76
N HIS A 247 -14.77 15.79 -23.03
CA HIS A 247 -14.80 14.33 -22.87
C HIS A 247 -14.91 13.94 -21.40
N SER A 248 -14.16 14.58 -20.51
CA SER A 248 -14.18 14.30 -19.07
C SER A 248 -15.53 14.61 -18.41
N VAL A 249 -16.16 15.72 -18.80
CA VAL A 249 -17.51 16.11 -18.36
C VAL A 249 -18.59 15.25 -19.04
N ALA A 250 -18.41 14.89 -20.32
CA ALA A 250 -19.27 13.95 -21.02
C ALA A 250 -19.31 12.58 -20.34
N LEU A 251 -18.18 12.10 -19.82
CA LEU A 251 -18.04 10.79 -19.18
C LEU A 251 -18.76 10.70 -17.83
N ILE A 252 -18.72 11.76 -17.01
CA ILE A 252 -19.54 11.87 -15.79
C ILE A 252 -21.03 11.80 -16.14
N HIS A 253 -21.41 12.31 -17.31
CA HIS A 253 -22.79 12.28 -17.79
C HIS A 253 -23.20 10.97 -18.50
N VAL A 254 -22.30 10.31 -19.24
CA VAL A 254 -22.55 9.01 -19.89
C VAL A 254 -22.80 7.90 -18.87
N ALA A 255 -22.19 8.00 -17.69
CA ALA A 255 -22.50 7.13 -16.56
C ALA A 255 -23.94 7.31 -16.01
N VAL A 256 -24.63 8.39 -16.38
CA VAL A 256 -25.95 8.78 -15.88
C VAL A 256 -27.02 8.82 -17.00
N SER A 257 -26.67 9.06 -18.26
CA SER A 257 -27.60 9.06 -19.41
C SER A 257 -26.88 8.99 -20.79
N PRO A 258 -27.44 8.33 -21.84
CA PRO A 258 -26.70 7.97 -23.05
C PRO A 258 -26.74 9.00 -24.21
N SER A 259 -27.16 10.26 -23.98
CA SER A 259 -27.36 11.24 -25.06
C SER A 259 -26.27 12.35 -25.08
N PRO A 260 -25.50 12.50 -26.17
CA PRO A 260 -24.50 13.56 -26.35
C PRO A 260 -25.09 14.99 -26.44
N ALA A 261 -26.37 15.14 -26.74
CA ALA A 261 -27.02 16.44 -26.93
C ALA A 261 -27.25 17.23 -25.63
N LEU A 262 -27.03 16.61 -24.46
CA LEU A 262 -27.20 17.26 -23.15
C LEU A 262 -25.95 17.97 -22.65
N LEU A 263 -24.78 17.78 -23.27
CA LEU A 263 -23.49 18.35 -22.82
C LEU A 263 -23.52 19.87 -22.63
N GLU A 264 -24.21 20.60 -23.52
CA GLU A 264 -24.39 22.05 -23.43
C GLU A 264 -25.27 22.49 -22.24
N HIS A 265 -26.07 21.58 -21.68
CA HIS A 265 -27.05 21.84 -20.62
C HIS A 265 -26.61 21.36 -19.22
N THR A 266 -25.36 20.89 -19.08
CA THR A 266 -24.82 20.41 -17.79
C THR A 266 -24.03 21.51 -17.11
N PHE A 267 -24.21 21.71 -15.80
CA PHE A 267 -23.56 22.81 -15.05
C PHE A 267 -22.03 22.86 -15.25
N LEU A 268 -21.36 21.72 -15.27
CA LEU A 268 -19.92 21.63 -15.52
C LEU A 268 -19.54 21.85 -17.00
N GLY A 269 -20.40 21.42 -17.94
CA GLY A 269 -20.20 21.61 -19.38
C GLY A 269 -20.36 23.07 -19.80
N THR A 270 -21.36 23.77 -19.23
CA THR A 270 -21.57 25.20 -19.42
C THR A 270 -20.46 26.05 -18.79
N ILE A 271 -19.88 25.62 -17.66
CA ILE A 271 -18.71 26.26 -17.07
C ILE A 271 -17.49 26.09 -17.97
N ALA A 272 -17.19 24.88 -18.45
CA ALA A 272 -16.02 24.62 -19.27
C ALA A 272 -16.03 25.35 -20.63
N THR A 273 -17.21 25.49 -21.26
CA THR A 273 -17.34 26.17 -22.57
C THR A 273 -17.42 27.70 -22.47
N GLY A 274 -17.71 28.24 -21.29
CA GLY A 274 -17.78 29.69 -21.03
C GLY A 274 -16.51 30.31 -20.45
N LEU A 275 -15.54 29.49 -20.01
CA LEU A 275 -14.30 29.98 -19.40
C LEU A 275 -13.24 30.27 -20.46
N ASN A 276 -12.67 31.48 -20.41
CA ASN A 276 -11.49 31.80 -21.21
C ASN A 276 -10.25 31.04 -20.72
N SER A 277 -9.24 30.90 -21.58
CA SER A 277 -7.99 30.17 -21.28
C SER A 277 -7.27 30.71 -20.04
N ASN A 278 -7.34 32.02 -19.79
CA ASN A 278 -6.74 32.64 -18.60
C ASN A 278 -7.43 32.18 -17.30
N THR A 279 -8.75 32.04 -17.30
CA THR A 279 -9.48 31.57 -16.12
C THR A 279 -9.18 30.10 -15.85
N LEU A 280 -9.07 29.29 -16.89
CA LEU A 280 -8.66 27.89 -16.77
C LEU A 280 -7.25 27.76 -16.16
N LYS A 281 -6.29 28.58 -16.62
CA LYS A 281 -4.93 28.64 -16.04
C LYS A 281 -4.96 29.00 -14.56
N ILE A 282 -5.73 30.01 -14.17
CA ILE A 282 -5.87 30.41 -12.77
C ILE A 282 -6.45 29.27 -11.92
N LEU A 283 -7.52 28.63 -12.39
CA LEU A 283 -8.15 27.51 -11.69
C LEU A 283 -7.17 26.34 -11.50
N THR A 284 -6.37 26.04 -12.52
CA THR A 284 -5.35 25.00 -12.46
C THR A 284 -4.26 25.33 -11.44
N VAL A 285 -3.75 26.56 -11.42
CA VAL A 285 -2.76 26.99 -10.41
C VAL A 285 -3.34 26.91 -9.00
N VAL A 286 -4.58 27.38 -8.80
CA VAL A 286 -5.28 27.28 -7.52
C VAL A 286 -5.44 25.82 -7.10
N PHE A 287 -5.78 24.93 -8.02
CA PHE A 287 -5.88 23.50 -7.76
C PHE A 287 -4.54 22.87 -7.35
N VAL A 288 -3.44 23.16 -8.07
CA VAL A 288 -2.10 22.67 -7.74
C VAL A 288 -1.69 23.12 -6.35
N ILE A 289 -1.89 24.40 -6.02
CA ILE A 289 -1.57 24.94 -4.70
C ILE A 289 -2.44 24.29 -3.62
N ALA A 290 -3.75 24.16 -3.85
CA ALA A 290 -4.66 23.54 -2.89
C ALA A 290 -4.31 22.06 -2.63
N PHE A 291 -4.03 21.30 -3.68
CA PHE A 291 -3.63 19.90 -3.57
C PHE A 291 -2.27 19.76 -2.89
N TRP A 292 -1.29 20.60 -3.24
CA TRP A 292 0.00 20.64 -2.57
C TRP A 292 -0.12 20.85 -1.06
N LEU A 293 -0.89 21.86 -0.64
CA LEU A 293 -1.14 22.14 0.78
C LEU A 293 -1.84 20.96 1.47
N LEU A 294 -2.84 20.37 0.82
CA LEU A 294 -3.54 19.19 1.34
C LEU A 294 -2.58 18.00 1.51
N LEU A 295 -1.70 17.77 0.53
CA LEU A 295 -0.71 16.71 0.54
C LEU A 295 0.33 16.93 1.64
N LEU A 296 0.80 18.17 1.86
CA LEU A 296 1.69 18.51 2.97
C LEU A 296 1.08 18.20 4.34
N LEU A 297 -0.25 18.30 4.49
CA LEU A 297 -0.92 17.88 5.73
C LEU A 297 -0.97 16.35 5.88
N GLY A 298 -1.09 15.62 4.77
CA GLY A 298 -1.16 14.15 4.77
C GLY A 298 0.19 13.45 4.97
N ILE A 299 1.27 14.00 4.40
CA ILE A 299 2.62 13.39 4.37
C ILE A 299 3.09 12.88 5.73
N PRO A 300 2.98 13.62 6.86
CA PRO A 300 3.44 13.12 8.16
C PRO A 300 2.77 11.81 8.60
N PHE A 301 1.48 11.63 8.32
CA PHE A 301 0.76 10.42 8.71
C PHE A 301 1.20 9.21 7.88
N TRP A 302 1.41 9.39 6.58
CA TRP A 302 1.84 8.32 5.68
C TRP A 302 3.30 7.95 5.93
N ALA A 303 4.17 8.94 6.14
CA ALA A 303 5.55 8.71 6.57
C ALA A 303 5.58 7.93 7.89
N MET A 304 4.75 8.30 8.88
CA MET A 304 4.68 7.55 10.14
C MET A 304 4.25 6.10 9.94
N LEU A 305 3.27 5.86 9.05
CA LEU A 305 2.81 4.51 8.73
C LEU A 305 3.94 3.68 8.13
N GLU A 306 4.63 4.21 7.11
CA GLU A 306 5.75 3.53 6.47
C GLU A 306 6.90 3.27 7.45
N GLU A 307 7.27 4.26 8.28
CA GLU A 307 8.34 4.11 9.26
C GLU A 307 8.00 3.07 10.34
N ARG A 308 6.73 2.97 10.76
CA ARG A 308 6.28 1.88 11.64
C ARG A 308 6.39 0.52 10.97
N ILE A 309 5.98 0.43 9.72
CA ILE A 309 6.00 -0.83 8.96
C ILE A 309 7.45 -1.28 8.72
N PHE A 310 8.34 -0.39 8.30
CA PHE A 310 9.68 -0.76 7.84
C PHE A 310 10.77 -0.64 8.91
N ARG A 311 10.62 0.19 9.96
CA ARG A 311 11.70 0.40 10.95
C ARG A 311 11.43 -0.21 12.30
N LYS A 312 10.19 -0.22 12.78
CA LYS A 312 9.87 -0.76 14.12
C LYS A 312 10.34 -2.22 14.22
N GLY A 313 11.07 -2.55 15.30
CA GLY A 313 11.65 -3.87 15.51
C GLY A 313 12.88 -4.23 14.64
N ALA A 314 13.30 -3.36 13.71
CA ALA A 314 14.50 -3.56 12.89
C ALA A 314 15.79 -3.20 13.67
N ASN A 315 16.09 -3.98 14.71
CA ASN A 315 17.09 -3.58 15.70
C ASN A 315 18.55 -3.94 15.35
N THR A 316 18.75 -4.79 14.34
CA THR A 316 20.06 -5.23 13.84
C THR A 316 20.33 -4.73 12.43
N TRP A 317 21.60 -4.58 12.06
CA TRP A 317 22.00 -4.15 10.71
C TRP A 317 21.47 -5.07 9.60
N ARG A 318 21.43 -6.38 9.86
CA ARG A 318 20.82 -7.35 8.94
C ARG A 318 19.33 -7.04 8.70
N LYS A 319 18.55 -6.81 9.77
CA LYS A 319 17.13 -6.47 9.66
C LYS A 319 16.95 -5.12 8.94
N ILE A 320 17.79 -4.14 9.23
CA ILE A 320 17.79 -2.83 8.57
C ILE A 320 18.02 -2.96 7.06
N GLY A 321 19.01 -3.74 6.63
CA GLY A 321 19.28 -3.98 5.21
C GLY A 321 18.07 -4.58 4.51
N ILE A 322 17.51 -5.66 5.06
CA ILE A 322 16.32 -6.33 4.50
C ILE A 322 15.14 -5.36 4.40
N ARG A 323 14.89 -4.57 5.44
CA ARG A 323 13.78 -3.63 5.48
C ARG A 323 13.94 -2.46 4.53
N SER A 324 15.17 -2.05 4.26
CA SER A 324 15.44 -0.98 3.31
C SER A 324 15.25 -1.45 1.87
N VAL A 325 15.61 -2.71 1.57
CA VAL A 325 15.26 -3.33 0.29
C VAL A 325 13.75 -3.42 0.12
N GLN A 326 13.03 -3.89 1.14
CA GLN A 326 11.57 -3.98 1.12
C GLN A 326 10.89 -2.61 0.95
N PHE A 327 11.41 -1.60 1.63
CA PHE A 327 10.98 -0.22 1.47
C PHE A 327 11.12 0.24 0.02
N GLY A 328 12.26 0.02 -0.65
CA GLY A 328 12.41 0.37 -2.05
C GLY A 328 11.45 -0.40 -2.98
N MET A 329 11.32 -1.72 -2.79
CA MET A 329 10.52 -2.58 -3.66
C MET A 329 9.01 -2.39 -3.53
N VAL A 330 8.50 -1.98 -2.37
CA VAL A 330 7.04 -1.74 -2.22
C VAL A 330 6.56 -0.59 -3.10
N HIS A 331 7.46 0.35 -3.44
CA HIS A 331 7.13 1.51 -4.25
C HIS A 331 6.79 1.17 -5.70
N LEU A 332 7.20 -0.02 -6.18
CA LEU A 332 6.76 -0.54 -7.48
C LEU A 332 5.24 -0.71 -7.53
N LEU A 333 4.59 -0.98 -6.40
CA LEU A 333 3.14 -1.13 -6.30
C LEU A 333 2.40 0.19 -6.53
N VAL A 334 3.04 1.34 -6.26
CA VAL A 334 2.43 2.67 -6.47
C VAL A 334 2.84 3.30 -7.81
N GLY A 335 3.39 2.50 -8.72
CA GLY A 335 3.72 2.92 -10.08
C GLY A 335 5.16 3.35 -10.31
N ILE A 336 5.99 3.39 -9.26
CA ILE A 336 7.40 3.78 -9.42
C ILE A 336 8.13 2.71 -10.25
N PRO A 337 8.93 3.09 -11.28
CA PRO A 337 9.68 2.15 -12.09
C PRO A 337 10.68 1.30 -11.28
N LEU A 338 11.09 0.16 -11.85
CA LEU A 338 12.03 -0.76 -11.20
C LEU A 338 13.33 -0.07 -10.73
N LEU A 339 13.90 0.77 -11.58
CA LEU A 339 15.07 1.60 -11.27
C LEU A 339 14.81 2.50 -10.04
N GLY A 340 13.67 3.19 -10.02
CA GLY A 340 13.27 4.05 -8.91
C GLY A 340 13.13 3.27 -7.60
N GLY A 341 12.53 2.08 -7.65
CA GLY A 341 12.43 1.19 -6.50
C GLY A 341 13.80 0.79 -5.94
N PHE A 342 14.79 0.51 -6.80
CA PHE A 342 16.17 0.24 -6.35
C PHE A 342 16.84 1.47 -5.73
N VAL A 343 16.67 2.64 -6.34
CA VAL A 343 17.21 3.90 -5.81
C VAL A 343 16.64 4.20 -4.43
N LEU A 344 15.34 3.97 -4.21
CA LEU A 344 14.64 4.22 -2.95
C LEU A 344 15.11 3.32 -1.78
N ILE A 345 15.89 2.27 -2.04
CA ILE A 345 16.55 1.48 -0.98
C ILE A 345 17.47 2.37 -0.14
N VAL A 346 18.16 3.33 -0.77
CA VAL A 346 19.15 4.19 -0.11
C VAL A 346 18.51 5.19 0.87
N PRO A 347 17.54 6.05 0.49
CA PRO A 347 16.87 6.91 1.47
C PRO A 347 16.20 6.08 2.57
N GLY A 348 15.60 4.93 2.22
CA GLY A 348 15.07 4.00 3.23
C GLY A 348 16.12 3.53 4.23
N PHE A 349 17.32 3.18 3.76
CA PHE A 349 18.43 2.82 4.64
C PHE A 349 18.88 3.98 5.53
N LEU A 350 18.94 5.20 5.01
CA LEU A 350 19.31 6.39 5.77
C LEU A 350 18.28 6.71 6.87
N PHE A 351 16.98 6.57 6.59
CA PHE A 351 15.92 6.66 7.61
C PHE A 351 16.07 5.58 8.68
N ALA A 352 16.46 4.35 8.29
CA ALA A 352 16.71 3.27 9.24
C ALA A 352 17.92 3.52 10.14
N CYS A 353 18.98 4.13 9.61
CA CYS A 353 20.13 4.58 10.39
C CYS A 353 19.70 5.61 11.44
N ARG A 354 18.85 6.58 11.07
CA ARG A 354 18.29 7.56 12.00
C ARG A 354 17.46 6.88 13.09
N TYR A 355 16.54 5.99 12.70
CA TYR A 355 15.73 5.19 13.62
C TYR A 355 16.61 4.47 14.65
N LYS A 356 17.62 3.73 14.17
CA LYS A 356 18.53 2.96 15.03
C LYS A 356 19.30 3.86 15.99
N TYR A 357 19.87 4.96 15.50
CA TYR A 357 20.64 5.90 16.33
C TYR A 357 19.80 6.46 17.49
N VAL A 358 18.59 6.95 17.21
CA VAL A 358 17.73 7.54 18.25
C VAL A 358 17.22 6.48 19.21
N ARG A 359 16.76 5.33 18.70
CA ARG A 359 16.33 4.21 19.52
C ARG A 359 17.43 3.76 20.47
N ASP A 360 18.63 3.47 19.95
CA ASP A 360 19.74 3.00 20.79
C ASP A 360 20.10 4.02 21.86
N ARG A 361 20.16 5.31 21.50
CA ARG A 361 20.41 6.39 22.46
C ARG A 361 19.35 6.43 23.58
N HIS A 362 18.07 6.28 23.25
CA HIS A 362 17.00 6.24 24.24
C HIS A 362 17.06 4.97 25.10
N TRP A 363 17.23 3.79 24.48
CA TRP A 363 17.38 2.52 25.17
C TRP A 363 18.54 2.56 26.18
N HIS A 364 19.70 3.11 25.78
CA HIS A 364 20.85 3.24 26.68
C HIS A 364 20.55 4.12 27.90
N LYS A 365 19.71 5.15 27.76
CA LYS A 365 19.33 6.07 28.84
C LYS A 365 18.23 5.54 29.75
N THR A 366 17.16 4.98 29.18
CA THR A 366 15.93 4.66 29.92
C THR A 366 15.75 3.18 30.21
N LYS A 367 16.42 2.29 29.46
CA LYS A 367 16.18 0.83 29.45
C LYS A 367 14.72 0.45 29.16
N ASP A 368 13.96 1.36 28.55
CA ASP A 368 12.59 1.14 28.10
C ASP A 368 12.61 0.89 26.59
N SER A 369 12.39 -0.37 26.18
CA SER A 369 12.48 -0.79 24.79
C SER A 369 11.33 -0.26 23.96
N ILE A 370 10.11 -0.24 24.51
CA ILE A 370 8.91 0.22 23.81
C ILE A 370 9.06 1.70 23.48
N ARG A 371 9.39 2.50 24.50
CA ARG A 371 9.58 3.94 24.31
C ARG A 371 10.78 4.23 23.41
N ALA A 372 11.86 3.46 23.50
CA ALA A 372 13.00 3.63 22.60
C ALA A 372 12.62 3.40 21.13
N GLU A 373 11.82 2.37 20.83
CA GLU A 373 11.35 2.10 19.47
C GLU A 373 10.43 3.22 18.97
N GLU A 374 9.51 3.70 19.81
CA GLU A 374 8.64 4.82 19.46
C GLU A 374 9.43 6.09 19.15
N MET A 375 10.43 6.44 19.97
CA MET A 375 11.28 7.60 19.72
C MET A 375 12.12 7.44 18.44
N GLY A 376 12.58 6.22 18.15
CA GLY A 376 13.23 5.90 16.89
C GLY A 376 12.32 6.17 15.69
N VAL A 377 11.08 5.66 15.74
CA VAL A 377 10.09 5.84 14.67
C VAL A 377 9.74 7.32 14.49
N LEU A 378 9.51 8.06 15.57
CA LEU A 378 9.20 9.48 15.49
C LEU A 378 10.34 10.28 14.84
N ALA A 379 11.59 9.96 15.18
CA ALA A 379 12.75 10.63 14.61
C ALA A 379 12.96 10.32 13.12
N SER A 380 12.76 9.07 12.69
CA SER A 380 12.85 8.74 11.27
C SER A 380 11.65 9.26 10.48
N THR A 381 10.47 9.32 11.10
CA THR A 381 9.26 9.94 10.52
C THR A 381 9.49 11.42 10.22
N ALA A 382 10.12 12.17 11.14
CA ALA A 382 10.43 13.57 10.89
C ALA A 382 11.39 13.77 9.71
N ASP A 383 12.45 12.96 9.62
CA ASP A 383 13.40 13.02 8.51
C ASP A 383 12.72 12.64 7.18
N HIS A 384 11.89 11.59 7.17
CA HIS A 384 11.16 11.11 6.00
C HIS A 384 10.07 12.10 5.54
N ALA A 385 9.23 12.59 6.46
CA ALA A 385 8.20 13.57 6.14
C ALA A 385 8.81 14.88 5.61
N SER A 386 9.94 15.33 6.19
CA SER A 386 10.67 16.51 5.70
C SER A 386 11.26 16.27 4.31
N TYR A 387 11.86 15.09 4.08
CA TYR A 387 12.36 14.68 2.76
C TYR A 387 11.25 14.74 1.70
N ASN A 388 10.09 14.14 1.97
CA ASN A 388 8.97 14.15 1.02
C ASN A 388 8.38 15.55 0.84
N ALA A 389 8.23 16.34 1.92
CA ALA A 389 7.70 17.69 1.84
C ALA A 389 8.59 18.60 0.98
N ILE A 390 9.92 18.53 1.14
CA ILE A 390 10.86 19.30 0.31
C ILE A 390 10.76 18.86 -1.14
N LEU A 391 10.79 17.54 -1.42
CA LEU A 391 10.76 17.01 -2.79
C LEU A 391 9.47 17.43 -3.51
N VAL A 392 8.31 17.27 -2.88
CA VAL A 392 7.02 17.69 -3.43
C VAL A 392 6.96 19.20 -3.62
N THR A 393 7.50 19.98 -2.69
CA THR A 393 7.52 21.45 -2.82
C THR A 393 8.42 21.90 -3.97
N LEU A 394 9.57 21.25 -4.19
CA LEU A 394 10.42 21.50 -5.36
C LEU A 394 9.74 21.14 -6.67
N LEU A 395 8.99 20.02 -6.69
CA LEU A 395 8.17 19.63 -7.85
C LEU A 395 7.14 20.71 -8.17
N VAL A 396 6.34 21.12 -7.18
CA VAL A 396 5.32 22.18 -7.34
C VAL A 396 5.95 23.51 -7.76
N GLY A 397 7.08 23.89 -7.17
CA GLY A 397 7.83 25.08 -7.57
C GLY A 397 8.29 25.01 -9.03
N THR A 398 8.76 23.85 -9.48
CA THR A 398 9.15 23.63 -10.88
C THR A 398 7.96 23.74 -11.81
N LEU A 399 6.84 23.09 -11.49
CA LEU A 399 5.59 23.14 -12.26
C LEU A 399 5.04 24.56 -12.41
N LEU A 400 5.15 25.39 -11.37
CA LEU A 400 4.61 26.75 -11.37
C LEU A 400 5.56 27.78 -12.00
N LEU A 401 6.88 27.60 -11.85
CA LEU A 401 7.89 28.56 -12.33
C LEU A 401 8.36 28.27 -13.76
N PHE A 402 8.37 27.00 -14.15
CA PHE A 402 8.81 26.53 -15.46
C PHE A 402 7.68 25.74 -16.13
N PRO A 403 6.61 26.46 -16.55
CA PRO A 403 5.59 25.90 -17.42
C PRO A 403 6.25 25.35 -18.69
N GLY A 404 6.33 24.03 -18.83
CA GLY A 404 6.95 23.38 -20.00
C GLY A 404 6.19 23.64 -21.29
#